data_AF-A0A820NIL9-F1
#
_entry.id   AF-A0A820NIL9-F1
#
_cell.length_a   1.000
_cell.length_b   1.000
_cell.length_c   1.000
_cell.angle_alpha   90.00
_cell.angle_beta   90.00
_cell.angle_gamma   90.00
#
_symmetry.space_group_name_H-M   'P 1'
#
loop_
_entity.id
_entity.type
_entity.pdbx_description
1 polymer ?
#
loop_
_entity_poly.entity_id
_entity_poly.type
_entity_poly.pdbx_seq_one_letter_code
_entity_poly.pdbx_strand_id
1 'polypeptide(L)'
;ASPFGQLFRPDNFIYRQSGGGGNWVRANYTEGAELTDLLLDIVRKESESCDCLQGFQLTHSLGGGTGSGMGTLIISKVREEYPDRIMMIFSVFPSPLVSETVVEPYNATLSIHQLIENTDQTYCIDNEALYNICSRTLKLPTPTYNDFNHL
;
A
#
# COMPACT_ATOMS: atom_id res chain seq x y z
N ALA A 1 -4.72 14.15 16.99
CA ALA A 1 -4.57 14.76 15.66
C ALA A 1 -3.08 14.86 15.36
N SER A 2 -2.62 14.33 14.21
CA SER A 2 -1.22 14.46 13.78
C SER A 2 -0.91 15.94 13.48
N PRO A 3 0.30 16.44 13.76
CA PRO A 3 0.70 17.82 13.45
C PRO A 3 0.57 18.18 11.96
N PHE A 4 0.55 17.19 11.07
CA PHE A 4 0.44 17.39 9.62
C PHE A 4 -0.96 17.15 9.05
N GLY A 5 -1.96 16.88 9.89
CA GLY A 5 -3.30 16.50 9.41
C GLY A 5 -4.00 17.58 8.56
N GLN A 6 -3.67 18.85 8.77
CA GLN A 6 -4.26 19.98 8.03
C GLN A 6 -3.62 20.21 6.65
N LEU A 7 -2.50 19.55 6.34
CA LEU A 7 -1.82 19.70 5.05
C LEU A 7 -2.59 19.03 3.91
N PHE A 8 -3.32 17.96 4.22
CA PHE A 8 -4.02 17.13 3.25
C PHE A 8 -5.43 17.64 3.00
N ARG A 9 -5.84 17.66 1.72
CA ARG A 9 -7.20 18.02 1.33
C ARG A 9 -8.18 16.96 1.82
N PRO A 10 -9.25 17.34 2.53
CA PRO A 10 -10.26 16.38 2.99
C PRO A 10 -10.88 15.54 1.87
N ASP A 11 -11.03 16.14 0.69
CA ASP A 11 -11.60 15.50 -0.51
C ASP A 11 -10.78 14.29 -0.99
N ASN A 12 -9.49 14.22 -0.64
CA ASN A 12 -8.60 13.14 -1.05
C ASN A 12 -8.65 11.95 -0.08
N PHE A 13 -9.40 12.07 1.03
CA PHE A 13 -9.57 10.97 1.98
C PHE A 13 -10.76 10.09 1.60
N ILE A 14 -10.44 8.88 1.15
CA ILE A 14 -11.43 7.84 0.89
C ILE A 14 -11.35 6.81 2.01
N TYR A 15 -12.49 6.52 2.63
CA TYR A 15 -12.59 5.51 3.68
C TYR A 15 -13.94 4.82 3.66
N ARG A 16 -13.98 3.62 4.23
CA ARG A 16 -15.19 2.83 4.43
C ARG A 16 -15.23 2.31 5.87
N GLN A 17 -16.42 2.14 6.42
CA GLN A 17 -16.59 1.56 7.76
C GLN A 17 -16.32 0.05 7.81
N SER A 18 -16.45 -0.66 6.69
CA SER A 18 -16.10 -2.09 6.59
C SER A 18 -14.67 -2.23 6.07
N GLY A 19 -13.87 -3.06 6.72
CA GLY A 19 -12.51 -3.40 6.29
C GLY A 19 -12.45 -4.81 5.71
N GLY A 20 -11.38 -5.09 4.94
CA GLY A 20 -11.21 -6.34 4.21
C GLY A 20 -11.08 -7.61 5.07
N GLY A 21 -11.13 -7.48 6.39
CA GLY A 21 -11.14 -8.60 7.33
C GLY A 21 -9.89 -9.49 7.26
N GLY A 22 -8.76 -8.92 6.85
CA GLY A 22 -7.52 -9.67 6.65
C GLY A 22 -7.51 -10.57 5.40
N ASN A 23 -8.52 -10.51 4.52
CA ASN A 23 -8.63 -11.35 3.34
C ASN A 23 -8.45 -10.55 2.04
N TRP A 24 -7.46 -10.93 1.24
CA TRP A 24 -7.19 -10.34 -0.06
C TRP A 24 -8.40 -10.40 -1.01
N VAL A 25 -9.10 -11.53 -1.10
CA VAL A 25 -10.20 -11.74 -2.06
C VAL A 25 -11.34 -10.77 -1.80
N ARG A 26 -11.70 -10.58 -0.52
CA ARG A 26 -12.77 -9.66 -0.12
C ARG A 26 -12.39 -8.22 -0.42
N ALA A 27 -11.15 -7.83 -0.14
CA ALA A 27 -10.67 -6.50 -0.45
C ALA A 27 -10.54 -6.25 -1.96
N ASN A 28 -10.20 -7.26 -2.77
CA ASN A 28 -10.01 -7.11 -4.21
C ASN A 28 -11.32 -7.17 -5.00
N TYR A 29 -12.15 -8.19 -4.77
CA TYR A 29 -13.32 -8.44 -5.63
C TYR A 29 -14.63 -7.86 -5.12
N THR A 30 -14.78 -7.64 -3.80
CA THR A 30 -16.06 -7.19 -3.24
C THR A 30 -15.98 -5.78 -2.70
N GLU A 31 -15.16 -5.55 -1.67
CA GLU A 31 -15.17 -4.28 -0.95
C GLU A 31 -14.38 -3.19 -1.65
N GLY A 32 -13.25 -3.55 -2.28
CA GLY A 32 -12.42 -2.61 -3.02
C GLY A 32 -13.04 -2.21 -4.35
N ALA A 33 -13.74 -3.14 -5.02
CA ALA A 33 -14.44 -2.86 -6.27
C ALA A 33 -15.43 -1.69 -6.13
N GLU A 34 -16.19 -1.63 -5.02
CA GLU A 34 -17.13 -0.52 -4.76
C GLU A 34 -16.45 0.84 -4.53
N LEU A 35 -15.19 0.86 -4.09
CA LEU A 35 -14.43 2.09 -3.83
C LEU A 35 -13.52 2.50 -5.00
N THR A 36 -13.35 1.62 -5.97
CA THR A 36 -12.36 1.80 -7.05
C THR A 36 -12.74 2.98 -7.94
N ASP A 37 -14.00 3.10 -8.32
CA ASP A 37 -14.47 4.18 -9.20
C ASP A 37 -14.22 5.57 -8.58
N LEU A 38 -14.57 5.73 -7.29
CA LEU A 38 -14.32 6.97 -6.54
C LEU A 38 -12.83 7.31 -6.46
N LEU A 39 -11.98 6.30 -6.28
CA LEU A 39 -10.53 6.50 -6.21
C LEU A 39 -9.96 6.91 -7.57
N LEU A 40 -10.39 6.27 -8.64
CA LEU A 40 -9.97 6.61 -10.00
C LEU A 40 -10.38 8.04 -10.38
N ASP A 41 -11.58 8.48 -9.98
CA ASP A 41 -12.03 9.85 -10.21
C ASP A 41 -11.12 10.88 -9.50
N ILE A 42 -10.71 10.61 -8.26
CA ILE A 42 -9.77 11.46 -7.52
C ILE A 42 -8.39 11.45 -8.17
N VAL A 43 -7.87 10.27 -8.54
CA VAL A 43 -6.59 10.13 -9.23
C VAL A 43 -6.61 10.89 -10.56
N ARG A 44 -7.71 10.81 -11.32
CA ARG A 44 -7.87 11.55 -12.58
C ARG A 44 -7.86 13.05 -12.34
N LYS A 45 -8.63 13.55 -11.39
CA LYS A 45 -8.67 14.99 -11.04
C LYS A 45 -7.29 15.53 -10.66
N GLU A 46 -6.54 14.79 -9.85
CA GLU A 46 -5.18 15.20 -9.46
C GLU A 46 -4.18 15.06 -10.62
N SER A 47 -4.36 14.08 -11.50
CA SER A 47 -3.55 13.91 -12.71
C SER A 47 -3.76 15.04 -13.72
N GLU A 48 -5.01 15.48 -13.92
CA GLU A 48 -5.37 16.62 -14.79
C GLU A 48 -4.87 17.96 -14.23
N SER A 49 -4.70 18.06 -12.92
CA SER A 49 -4.09 19.24 -12.28
C SER A 49 -2.58 19.33 -12.50
N CYS A 50 -1.93 18.29 -13.03
CA CYS A 50 -0.49 18.27 -13.30
C CYS A 50 -0.20 18.61 -14.77
N ASP A 51 0.75 19.51 -15.04
CA ASP A 51 1.15 19.83 -16.42
C ASP A 51 1.78 18.63 -17.15
N CYS A 52 2.57 17.81 -16.43
CA CYS A 52 3.18 16.60 -16.96
C CYS A 52 3.37 15.55 -15.86
N LEU A 53 2.44 14.61 -15.78
CA LEU A 53 2.50 13.50 -14.84
C LEU A 53 3.62 12.51 -15.22
N GLN A 54 4.55 12.25 -14.31
CA GLN A 54 5.67 11.32 -14.55
C GLN A 54 5.31 9.86 -14.20
N GLY A 55 4.54 9.67 -13.14
CA GLY A 55 4.26 8.35 -12.60
C GLY A 55 3.51 8.40 -11.29
N PHE A 56 3.27 7.22 -10.73
CA PHE A 56 2.56 7.02 -9.48
C PHE A 56 3.44 6.31 -8.47
N GLN A 57 3.24 6.65 -7.21
CA GLN A 57 3.84 5.97 -6.07
C GLN A 57 2.73 5.40 -5.20
N LEU A 58 2.79 4.10 -4.92
CA LEU A 58 1.87 3.44 -4.00
C LEU A 58 2.63 2.87 -2.81
N THR A 59 2.10 3.07 -1.60
CA THR A 59 2.60 2.42 -0.39
C THR A 59 1.51 1.52 0.18
N HIS A 60 1.82 0.24 0.35
CA HIS A 60 0.85 -0.74 0.86
C HIS A 60 1.55 -1.91 1.58
N SER A 61 0.79 -2.68 2.35
CA SER A 61 1.27 -3.91 2.97
C SER A 61 0.80 -5.15 2.19
N LEU A 62 1.67 -6.14 2.04
CA LEU A 62 1.33 -7.41 1.40
C LEU A 62 0.64 -8.38 2.35
N GLY A 63 0.88 -8.25 3.66
CA GLY A 63 0.29 -9.14 4.67
C GLY A 63 -1.19 -8.85 4.94
N GLY A 64 -1.59 -7.58 4.99
CA GLY A 64 -2.95 -7.18 5.36
C GLY A 64 -3.94 -7.31 4.20
N GLY A 65 -5.15 -7.81 4.45
CA GLY A 65 -6.18 -8.02 3.41
C GLY A 65 -6.51 -6.77 2.59
N THR A 66 -6.69 -5.61 3.24
CA THR A 66 -6.98 -4.35 2.53
C THR A 66 -5.76 -3.81 1.78
N GLY A 67 -4.60 -3.72 2.43
CA GLY A 67 -3.37 -3.22 1.78
C GLY A 67 -2.98 -4.06 0.57
N SER A 68 -3.11 -5.37 0.69
CA SER A 68 -2.79 -6.33 -0.36
C SER A 68 -3.86 -6.30 -1.47
N GLY A 69 -5.13 -6.57 -1.13
CA GLY A 69 -6.22 -6.71 -2.10
C GLY A 69 -6.66 -5.41 -2.78
N MET A 70 -6.88 -4.34 -2.01
CA MET A 70 -7.23 -3.03 -2.58
C MET A 70 -6.03 -2.41 -3.27
N GLY A 71 -4.82 -2.53 -2.69
CA GLY A 71 -3.61 -2.01 -3.31
C GLY A 71 -3.38 -2.60 -4.70
N THR A 72 -3.47 -3.92 -4.85
CA THR A 72 -3.27 -4.58 -6.16
C THR A 72 -4.37 -4.25 -7.16
N LEU A 73 -5.61 -4.06 -6.69
CA LEU A 73 -6.72 -3.63 -7.55
C LEU A 73 -6.47 -2.23 -8.13
N ILE A 74 -6.09 -1.28 -7.27
CA ILE A 74 -5.79 0.10 -7.71
C ILE A 74 -4.66 0.11 -8.73
N ILE A 75 -3.59 -0.65 -8.48
CA ILE A 75 -2.43 -0.70 -9.39
C ILE A 75 -2.85 -1.17 -10.78
N SER A 76 -3.62 -2.26 -10.85
CA SER A 76 -4.12 -2.77 -12.13
C SER A 76 -4.97 -1.73 -12.86
N LYS A 77 -5.86 -1.03 -12.16
CA LYS A 77 -6.72 -0.01 -12.76
C LYS A 77 -5.99 1.27 -13.19
N VAL A 78 -5.04 1.74 -12.39
CA VAL A 78 -4.22 2.89 -12.78
C VAL A 78 -3.31 2.52 -13.96
N ARG A 79 -2.80 1.28 -14.02
CA ARG A 79 -2.05 0.79 -15.17
C ARG A 79 -2.90 0.71 -16.45
N GLU A 80 -4.17 0.32 -16.34
CA GLU A 80 -5.12 0.33 -17.46
C GLU A 80 -5.33 1.75 -18.02
N GLU A 81 -5.51 2.76 -17.16
CA GLU A 81 -5.74 4.15 -17.61
C GLU A 81 -4.47 4.89 -18.03
N TYR A 82 -3.33 4.57 -17.42
CA TYR A 82 -2.05 5.27 -17.60
C TYR A 82 -0.91 4.29 -17.94
N PRO A 83 -0.98 3.59 -19.08
CA PRO A 83 -0.03 2.52 -19.41
C PRO A 83 1.42 3.01 -19.53
N ASP A 84 1.63 4.22 -20.07
CA ASP A 84 2.96 4.79 -20.34
C ASP A 84 3.60 5.49 -19.13
N ARG A 85 2.96 5.45 -17.96
CA ARG A 85 3.46 6.11 -16.74
C ARG A 85 4.19 5.13 -15.84
N ILE A 86 5.23 5.61 -15.16
CA ILE A 86 6.01 4.77 -14.26
C ILE A 86 5.17 4.45 -13.01
N MET A 87 5.12 3.18 -12.62
CA MET A 87 4.49 2.72 -11.38
C MET A 87 5.55 2.22 -10.40
N MET A 88 5.75 2.97 -9.33
CA MET A 88 6.65 2.62 -8.23
C MET A 88 5.86 2.22 -6.99
N ILE A 89 6.30 1.16 -6.32
CA ILE A 89 5.58 0.65 -5.15
C ILE A 89 6.53 0.41 -3.99
N PHE A 90 6.08 0.81 -2.81
CA PHE A 90 6.70 0.52 -1.53
C PHE A 90 5.83 -0.52 -0.82
N SER A 91 6.26 -1.77 -0.86
CA SER A 91 5.52 -2.90 -0.31
C SER A 91 6.18 -3.39 0.96
N VAL A 92 5.43 -3.41 2.06
CA VAL A 92 5.87 -4.05 3.30
C VAL A 92 5.60 -5.55 3.20
N PHE A 93 6.69 -6.33 3.22
CA PHE A 93 6.66 -7.79 3.14
C PHE A 93 6.32 -8.42 4.50
N PRO A 94 5.64 -9.58 4.50
CA PRO A 94 5.35 -10.30 5.72
C PRO A 94 6.64 -10.84 6.35
N SER A 95 6.73 -10.79 7.69
CA SER A 95 7.83 -11.40 8.46
C SER A 95 7.26 -12.38 9.50
N PRO A 96 7.86 -13.56 9.68
CA PRO A 96 7.40 -14.57 10.63
C PRO A 96 7.43 -14.10 12.10
N LEU A 97 8.26 -13.11 12.45
CA LEU A 97 8.41 -12.63 13.83
C LEU A 97 7.45 -11.49 14.19
N VAL A 98 6.95 -10.76 13.20
CA VAL A 98 6.12 -9.54 13.39
C VAL A 98 4.71 -9.72 12.79
N SER A 99 4.43 -10.87 12.16
CA SER A 99 3.15 -11.19 11.55
C SER A 99 2.03 -11.32 12.60
N GLU A 100 0.97 -10.55 12.42
CA GLU A 100 -0.24 -10.62 13.25
C GLU A 100 -1.33 -11.51 12.63
N THR A 101 -1.20 -11.91 11.36
CA THR A 101 -2.23 -12.68 10.64
C THR A 101 -1.74 -14.00 10.04
N VAL A 102 -2.46 -15.09 10.33
CA VAL A 102 -2.13 -16.44 9.85
C VAL A 102 -2.23 -16.54 8.31
N VAL A 103 -2.99 -15.65 7.68
CA VAL A 103 -3.27 -15.65 6.23
C VAL A 103 -2.32 -14.78 5.40
N GLU A 104 -1.31 -14.16 6.01
CA GLU A 104 -0.34 -13.31 5.28
C GLU A 104 0.33 -13.99 4.08
N PRO A 105 0.78 -15.26 4.18
CA PRO A 105 1.43 -15.91 3.03
C PRO A 105 0.48 -16.03 1.82
N TYR A 106 -0.81 -16.26 2.07
CA TYR A 106 -1.83 -16.31 1.01
C TYR A 106 -2.04 -14.94 0.36
N ASN A 107 -2.22 -13.91 1.18
CA ASN A 107 -2.39 -12.53 0.70
C ASN A 107 -1.17 -12.05 -0.11
N ALA A 108 0.03 -12.32 0.40
CA ALA A 108 1.28 -11.97 -0.27
C ALA A 108 1.44 -12.68 -1.62
N THR A 109 1.18 -13.99 -1.67
CA THR A 109 1.30 -14.77 -2.92
C THR A 109 0.35 -14.25 -4.00
N LEU A 110 -0.92 -14.00 -3.65
CA LEU A 110 -1.92 -13.47 -4.57
C LEU A 110 -1.57 -12.06 -5.04
N SER A 111 -1.01 -11.24 -4.14
CA SER A 111 -0.63 -9.87 -4.47
C SER A 111 0.59 -9.79 -5.36
N ILE A 112 1.62 -10.58 -5.06
CA ILE A 112 2.86 -10.61 -5.85
C ILE A 112 2.56 -10.96 -7.30
N HIS A 113 1.62 -11.89 -7.56
CA HIS A 113 1.20 -12.19 -8.93
C HIS A 113 0.72 -10.95 -9.69
N GLN A 114 -0.11 -10.12 -9.06
CA GLN A 114 -0.59 -8.87 -9.65
C GLN A 114 0.51 -7.80 -9.76
N LEU A 115 1.42 -7.74 -8.78
CA LEU A 115 2.53 -6.77 -8.80
C LEU A 115 3.52 -7.06 -9.93
N ILE A 116 3.82 -8.32 -10.22
CA ILE A 116 4.77 -8.69 -11.28
C ILE A 116 4.31 -8.17 -12.64
N GLU A 117 3.01 -8.15 -12.91
CA GLU A 117 2.47 -7.79 -14.22
C GLU A 117 2.27 -6.28 -14.39
N ASN A 118 1.98 -5.55 -13.32
CA ASN A 118 1.50 -4.17 -13.41
C ASN A 118 2.51 -3.10 -12.96
N THR A 119 3.68 -3.49 -12.48
CA THR A 119 4.58 -2.59 -11.74
C THR A 119 5.96 -2.53 -12.38
N ASP A 120 6.53 -1.34 -12.47
CA ASP A 120 7.86 -1.16 -13.07
C ASP A 120 8.96 -1.33 -12.03
N GLN A 121 8.68 -0.93 -10.79
CA GLN A 121 9.60 -1.06 -9.68
C GLN A 121 8.86 -1.34 -8.36
N THR A 122 9.31 -2.38 -7.66
CA THR A 122 8.81 -2.72 -6.32
C THR A 122 9.97 -2.67 -5.31
N TYR A 123 9.81 -1.84 -4.28
CA TYR A 123 10.67 -1.79 -3.12
C TYR A 123 10.11 -2.73 -2.05
N CYS A 124 10.87 -3.78 -1.75
CA CYS A 124 10.52 -4.78 -0.74
C CYS A 124 11.06 -4.34 0.63
N ILE A 125 10.17 -3.90 1.52
CA ILE A 125 10.51 -3.46 2.87
C ILE A 125 10.18 -4.58 3.84
N ASP A 126 11.18 -5.07 4.58
CA ASP A 126 11.00 -6.10 5.60
C ASP A 126 11.05 -5.49 7.00
N ASN A 127 9.95 -5.64 7.76
CA ASN A 127 9.83 -5.16 9.13
C ASN A 127 10.85 -5.83 10.08
N GLU A 128 11.26 -7.07 9.82
CA GLU A 128 12.28 -7.74 10.63
C GLU A 128 13.67 -7.16 10.40
N ALA A 129 13.99 -6.82 9.15
CA ALA A 129 15.22 -6.12 8.83
C ALA A 129 15.25 -4.74 9.49
N LEU A 130 14.14 -3.98 9.43
CA LEU A 130 14.00 -2.69 10.12
C LEU A 130 14.14 -2.83 11.64
N TYR A 131 13.51 -3.84 12.24
CA TYR A 131 13.64 -4.15 13.66
C TYR A 131 15.11 -4.41 14.04
N ASN A 132 15.81 -5.23 13.25
CA ASN A 132 17.22 -5.53 13.48
C ASN A 132 18.11 -4.29 13.37
N ILE A 133 17.85 -3.38 12.44
CA ILE A 133 18.57 -2.11 12.30
C ILE A 133 18.33 -1.21 13.53
N CYS A 134 17.08 -1.04 13.96
CA CYS A 134 16.74 -0.26 15.15
C CYS A 134 17.41 -0.82 16.41
N SER A 135 17.35 -2.13 16.60
CA SER A 135 17.86 -2.78 17.81
C SER A 135 19.39 -2.85 17.82
N ARG A 136 20.02 -3.26 16.71
CA ARG A 136 21.47 -3.53 16.67
C ARG A 136 22.29 -2.28 16.35
N THR A 137 21.86 -1.48 15.38
CA THR A 137 22.62 -0.32 14.89
C THR A 137 22.28 0.93 15.67
N LEU A 138 20.98 1.25 15.80
CA LEU A 138 20.52 2.45 16.52
C LEU A 138 20.46 2.24 18.05
N LYS A 139 20.63 1.00 18.51
CA LYS A 139 20.65 0.61 19.94
C LYS A 139 19.39 1.05 20.70
N LEU A 140 18.25 1.03 20.01
CA LEU A 140 16.96 1.31 20.64
C LEU A 140 16.51 0.09 21.46
N PRO A 141 16.22 0.25 22.77
CA PRO A 141 15.92 -0.87 23.66
C PRO A 141 14.56 -1.53 23.36
N THR A 142 13.58 -0.75 22.88
CA THR A 142 12.24 -1.23 22.50
C THR A 142 11.80 -0.51 21.22
N PRO A 143 12.17 -1.02 20.04
CA PRO A 143 11.77 -0.43 18.76
C PRO A 143 10.25 -0.44 18.60
N THR A 144 9.69 0.68 18.14
CA THR A 144 8.26 0.84 17.88
C THR A 144 8.00 1.05 16.38
N TYR A 145 6.75 0.89 15.93
CA TYR A 145 6.38 1.19 14.54
C TYR A 145 6.69 2.64 14.13
N ASN A 146 6.68 3.59 15.08
CA ASN A 146 7.07 4.95 14.77
C ASN A 146 8.55 5.05 14.37
N ASP A 147 9.42 4.27 15.02
CA ASP A 147 10.84 4.22 14.70
C ASP A 147 11.08 3.60 13.31
N PHE A 148 10.31 2.57 12.95
CA PHE A 148 10.39 1.96 11.62
C PHE A 148 9.95 2.92 10.52
N ASN A 149 8.91 3.70 10.76
CA ASN A 149 8.39 4.68 9.80
C ASN A 149 9.31 5.92 9.65
N HIS A 150 10.26 6.12 10.55
CA HIS A 150 11.22 7.22 10.51
C HIS A 150 12.54 6.87 9.80
N LEU A 151 12.83 5.59 9.63
CA LEU A 151 14.01 5.06 8.95
C LEU A 151 13.95 5.28 7.43
#